data_AF-A0A931T762-F1
#
_entry.id   AF-A0A931T762-F1
#
_cell.length_a   1.000
_cell.length_b   1.000
_cell.length_c   1.000
_cell.angle_alpha   90.00
_cell.angle_beta   90.00
_cell.angle_gamma   90.00
#
_symmetry.space_group_name_H-M   'P 1'
#
loop_
_entity.id
_entity.type
_entity.pdbx_description
1 polymer ?
#
loop_
_entity_poly.entity_id
_entity_poly.type
_entity_poly.pdbx_seq_one_letter_code
_entity_poly.pdbx_strand_id
1 'polypeptide(L)'
;MFSPIGARIDGAKVTVVDISSIGARLEHGFPLNISAHVEVAFEFDAEGTVIAVPCEVVRCKLDKSIFKDRISYTSGVRFSEPDGTAVQELMNLVSHVVKEDLDARREYAKKRK
;
A
#
# COMPACT_ATOMS: atom_id res chain seq x y z
N MET A 1 7.43 11.97 10.76
CA MET A 1 6.95 10.59 11.00
C MET A 1 6.34 10.17 9.68
N PHE A 2 6.83 9.12 9.04
CA PHE A 2 6.21 8.63 7.79
C PHE A 2 4.75 8.32 8.09
N SER A 3 3.82 8.95 7.38
CA SER A 3 2.44 8.48 7.42
C SER A 3 2.39 7.28 6.49
N PRO A 4 2.17 6.05 6.98
CA PRO A 4 2.01 4.92 6.09
C PRO A 4 0.80 5.18 5.20
N ILE A 5 0.94 4.93 3.89
CA ILE A 5 -0.18 5.01 2.94
C ILE A 5 -1.31 4.16 3.51
N GLY A 6 -2.47 4.80 3.73
CA GLY A 6 -3.66 4.09 4.13
C GLY A 6 -4.12 3.24 2.96
N ALA A 7 -4.42 1.97 3.20
CA ALA A 7 -5.08 1.17 2.18
C ALA A 7 -6.22 0.34 2.79
N ARG A 8 -7.20 -0.01 1.96
CA ARG A 8 -8.32 -0.85 2.34
C ARG A 8 -8.61 -1.89 1.26
N ILE A 9 -9.04 -3.07 1.71
CA ILE A 9 -9.63 -4.12 0.88
C ILE A 9 -10.98 -4.46 1.52
N ASP A 10 -12.07 -4.36 0.76
CA ASP A 10 -13.44 -4.60 1.25
C ASP A 10 -13.76 -3.84 2.57
N GLY A 11 -13.25 -2.60 2.67
CA GLY A 11 -13.40 -1.75 3.87
C GLY A 11 -12.50 -2.13 5.05
N ALA A 12 -11.82 -3.26 5.02
CA ALA A 12 -10.85 -3.65 6.03
C ALA A 12 -9.52 -2.91 5.83
N LYS A 13 -8.98 -2.31 6.91
CA LYS A 13 -7.71 -1.60 6.86
C LYS A 13 -6.56 -2.57 6.61
N VAL A 14 -5.71 -2.23 5.65
CA VAL A 14 -4.44 -2.90 5.37
C VAL A 14 -3.30 -1.88 5.42
N THR A 15 -2.08 -2.36 5.58
CA THR A 15 -0.88 -1.52 5.60
C THR A 15 -0.10 -1.74 4.31
N VAL A 16 0.19 -0.66 3.58
CA VAL A 16 1.07 -0.73 2.42
C VAL A 16 2.52 -0.81 2.90
N VAL A 17 3.20 -1.89 2.58
CA VAL A 17 4.62 -2.12 2.90
C VAL A 17 5.50 -1.47 1.84
N ASP A 18 5.11 -1.60 0.57
CA ASP A 18 5.70 -0.92 -0.59
C ASP A 18 4.73 -0.96 -1.76
N ILE A 19 4.95 -0.05 -2.70
CA ILE A 19 4.15 0.13 -3.91
C ILE A 19 5.05 0.44 -5.10
N SER A 20 4.65 -0.03 -6.27
CA SER A 20 5.29 0.20 -7.57
C SER A 20 4.23 0.49 -8.63
N SER A 21 4.64 0.71 -9.88
CA SER A 21 3.70 0.88 -11.00
C SER A 21 2.95 -0.39 -11.41
N ILE A 22 3.39 -1.58 -10.96
CA ILE A 22 2.82 -2.88 -11.37
C ILE A 22 2.05 -3.59 -10.25
N GLY A 23 2.15 -3.09 -9.02
CA GLY A 23 1.59 -3.76 -7.85
C GLY A 23 2.12 -3.22 -6.53
N ALA A 24 1.68 -3.85 -5.45
CA ALA A 24 2.02 -3.48 -4.08
C ALA A 24 2.21 -4.71 -3.18
N ARG A 25 2.91 -4.52 -2.06
CA ARG A 25 2.94 -5.47 -0.95
C ARG A 25 2.17 -4.90 0.23
N LEU A 26 1.30 -5.73 0.80
CA LEU A 26 0.34 -5.34 1.82
C LEU A 26 0.49 -6.25 3.05
N GLU A 27 0.39 -5.67 4.23
CA GLU A 27 0.22 -6.39 5.50
C GLU A 27 -1.22 -6.28 5.99
N HIS A 28 -1.85 -7.40 6.37
CA HIS A 28 -3.25 -7.45 6.76
C HIS A 28 -3.58 -8.63 7.70
N GLY A 29 -4.73 -8.57 8.39
CA GLY A 29 -5.11 -9.53 9.43
C GLY A 29 -5.99 -10.71 8.99
N PHE A 30 -6.24 -10.87 7.70
CA PHE A 30 -7.19 -11.84 7.15
C PHE A 30 -6.57 -12.60 5.97
N PRO A 31 -6.96 -13.86 5.71
CA PRO A 31 -6.41 -14.60 4.58
C PRO A 31 -6.92 -14.05 3.25
N LEU A 32 -6.03 -13.95 2.26
CA LEU A 32 -6.38 -13.71 0.86
C LEU A 32 -6.06 -14.95 0.03
N ASN A 33 -6.94 -15.28 -0.91
CA ASN A 33 -6.76 -16.39 -1.85
C ASN A 33 -5.86 -15.95 -3.01
N ILE A 34 -4.87 -16.78 -3.35
CA ILE A 34 -4.02 -16.54 -4.54
C ILE A 34 -4.90 -16.63 -5.79
N SER A 35 -4.64 -15.76 -6.76
CA SER A 35 -5.41 -15.53 -7.99
C SER A 35 -6.83 -15.00 -7.79
N ALA A 36 -7.21 -14.65 -6.55
CA ALA A 36 -8.42 -13.86 -6.34
C ALA A 36 -8.22 -12.44 -6.85
N HIS A 37 -9.31 -11.86 -7.35
CA HIS A 37 -9.36 -10.45 -7.71
C HIS A 37 -9.92 -9.66 -6.54
N VAL A 38 -9.21 -8.61 -6.14
CA VAL A 38 -9.57 -7.72 -5.03
C VAL A 38 -9.44 -6.28 -5.49
N GLU A 39 -10.26 -5.39 -4.95
CA GLU A 39 -10.07 -3.95 -5.13
C GLU A 39 -9.28 -3.40 -3.93
N VAL A 40 -8.19 -2.69 -4.21
CA VAL A 40 -7.39 -2.01 -3.18
C VAL A 40 -7.63 -0.52 -3.28
N ALA A 41 -8.21 0.05 -2.24
CA ALA A 41 -8.45 1.49 -2.12
C ALA A 41 -7.28 2.14 -1.37
N PHE A 42 -6.48 2.95 -2.05
CA PHE A 42 -5.35 3.69 -1.49
C PHE A 42 -5.73 5.11 -1.11
N GLU A 43 -5.41 5.51 0.12
CA GLU A 43 -5.61 6.84 0.71
C GLU A 43 -4.22 7.45 0.95
N PHE A 44 -3.87 8.48 0.16
CA PHE A 44 -2.47 8.91 0.03
C PHE A 44 -2.25 10.43 0.16
N ASP A 45 -3.27 11.22 0.44
CA ASP A 45 -3.09 12.63 0.79
C ASP A 45 -3.91 13.01 2.04
N ALA A 46 -3.66 14.22 2.56
CA ALA A 46 -4.35 14.74 3.73
C ALA A 46 -5.80 15.17 3.45
N GLU A 47 -6.17 15.30 2.17
CA GLU A 47 -7.53 15.65 1.73
C GLU A 47 -8.44 14.41 1.66
N GLY A 48 -7.86 13.21 1.81
CA GLY A 48 -8.58 11.94 1.79
C GLY A 48 -8.84 11.43 0.38
N THR A 49 -8.03 11.80 -0.61
CA THR A 49 -8.12 11.26 -1.96
C THR A 49 -7.93 9.76 -1.94
N VAL A 50 -8.91 9.05 -2.50
CA VAL A 50 -8.92 7.60 -2.61
C VAL A 50 -8.83 7.19 -4.07
N ILE A 51 -7.88 6.32 -4.39
CA ILE A 51 -7.82 5.61 -5.68
C ILE A 51 -8.13 4.14 -5.42
N ALA A 52 -9.14 3.62 -6.08
CA ALA A 52 -9.50 2.21 -6.04
C ALA A 52 -8.90 1.48 -7.26
N VAL A 53 -8.05 0.48 -7.01
CA VAL A 53 -7.32 -0.23 -8.06
C VAL A 53 -7.70 -1.71 -8.04
N PRO A 54 -8.26 -2.25 -9.13
CA PRO A 54 -8.46 -3.68 -9.29
C PRO A 54 -7.11 -4.40 -9.32
N CYS A 55 -6.99 -5.46 -8.52
CA CYS A 55 -5.76 -6.21 -8.35
C CYS A 55 -5.99 -7.72 -8.38
N GLU A 56 -5.00 -8.47 -8.88
CA GLU A 56 -4.88 -9.90 -8.67
C GLU A 56 -3.95 -10.18 -7.48
N VAL A 57 -4.37 -11.04 -6.56
CA VAL A 57 -3.50 -11.53 -5.46
C VAL A 57 -2.51 -12.55 -6.02
N VAL A 58 -1.25 -12.15 -6.19
CA VAL A 58 -0.20 -13.02 -6.77
C VAL A 58 0.56 -13.82 -5.71
N ARG A 59 0.50 -13.40 -4.45
CA ARG A 59 1.14 -14.08 -3.32
C ARG A 59 0.39 -13.76 -2.04
N CYS A 60 0.26 -14.73 -1.15
CA CYS A 60 -0.22 -14.52 0.21
C CYS A 60 0.59 -15.44 1.15
N LYS A 61 1.19 -14.88 2.19
CA LYS A 61 1.99 -15.63 3.18
C LYS A 61 1.49 -15.29 4.57
N LEU A 62 1.22 -16.33 5.36
CA LEU A 62 1.01 -16.19 6.80
C LEU A 62 2.33 -15.86 7.49
N ASP A 63 2.40 -14.70 8.12
CA ASP A 63 3.47 -14.31 9.02
C ASP A 63 2.97 -14.50 10.46
N LYS A 64 3.45 -15.56 11.12
CA LYS A 64 3.21 -15.73 12.55
C LYS A 64 4.07 -14.73 13.31
N SER A 65 3.45 -13.68 13.83
CA SER A 65 4.13 -12.80 14.79
C SER A 65 4.34 -13.55 16.10
N ILE A 66 5.60 -13.84 16.42
CA ILE A 66 6.03 -14.52 17.64
C ILE A 66 5.74 -13.66 18.89
N PHE A 67 5.47 -12.36 18.71
CA PHE A 67 5.44 -11.37 19.78
C PHE A 67 4.03 -10.86 20.16
N LYS A 68 2.96 -11.20 19.43
CA LYS A 68 1.65 -10.54 19.63
C LYS A 68 0.40 -11.44 19.59
N ASP A 69 0.52 -12.76 19.45
CA ASP A 69 -0.63 -13.68 19.21
C ASP A 69 -1.57 -13.22 18.08
N ARG A 70 -1.09 -12.31 17.20
CA ARG A 70 -1.84 -11.77 16.09
C ARG A 70 -1.40 -12.46 14.82
N ILE A 71 -2.38 -13.02 14.14
CA ILE A 71 -2.24 -13.54 12.79
C ILE A 71 -2.05 -12.32 11.88
N SER A 72 -0.93 -12.28 11.16
CA SER A 72 -0.66 -11.29 10.12
C SER A 72 -0.35 -12.01 8.82
N TYR A 73 -0.76 -11.43 7.71
CA TYR A 73 -0.48 -11.93 6.37
C TYR A 73 0.25 -10.84 5.60
N THR A 74 1.27 -11.25 4.86
CA THR A 74 1.87 -10.41 3.83
C THR A 74 1.42 -10.92 2.46
N SER A 75 0.74 -10.07 1.70
CA SER A 75 0.30 -10.38 0.34
C SER A 75 0.95 -9.46 -0.68
N GLY A 76 1.27 -10.05 -1.83
CA GLY A 76 1.63 -9.31 -3.04
C GLY A 76 0.42 -9.23 -3.94
N VAL A 77 0.10 -8.02 -4.39
CA VAL A 77 -0.98 -7.77 -5.35
C VAL A 77 -0.39 -7.19 -6.62
N ARG A 78 -0.89 -7.64 -7.77
CA ARG A 78 -0.57 -7.09 -9.09
C ARG A 78 -1.76 -6.26 -9.55
N PHE A 79 -1.52 -5.07 -10.09
CA PHE A 79 -2.59 -4.25 -10.66
C PHE A 79 -3.10 -4.90 -11.94
N SER A 80 -4.42 -5.12 -12.01
CA SER A 80 -5.07 -5.64 -13.20
C SER A 80 -5.15 -4.50 -14.21
N GLU A 81 -4.55 -4.68 -15.39
CA GLU A 81 -4.44 -3.72 -16.52
C GLU A 81 -5.04 -2.32 -16.21
N PRO A 82 -4.29 -1.44 -15.53
CA PRO A 82 -4.77 -0.11 -15.27
C PRO A 82 -4.94 0.61 -16.60
N ASP A 83 -6.12 1.18 -16.85
CA ASP A 83 -6.31 2.09 -17.97
C ASP A 83 -5.37 3.30 -17.85
N GLY A 84 -5.22 4.09 -18.92
CA GLY A 84 -4.26 5.21 -18.92
C GLY A 84 -4.47 6.22 -17.78
N THR A 85 -5.70 6.36 -17.29
CA THR A 85 -6.06 7.23 -16.16
C THR A 85 -5.60 6.63 -14.84
N ALA A 86 -5.90 5.36 -14.58
CA ALA A 86 -5.48 4.65 -13.37
C ALA A 86 -3.95 4.56 -13.27
N VAL A 87 -3.23 4.41 -14.38
CA VAL A 87 -1.76 4.50 -14.41
C VAL A 87 -1.28 5.87 -13.96
N GLN A 88 -1.88 6.94 -14.47
CA GLN A 88 -1.49 8.30 -14.10
C GLN A 88 -1.75 8.57 -12.61
N GLU A 89 -2.89 8.13 -12.09
CA GLU A 89 -3.25 8.24 -10.68
C GLU A 89 -2.30 7.43 -9.77
N LEU A 90 -1.94 6.20 -10.17
CA LEU A 90 -0.92 5.40 -9.51
C LEU A 90 0.45 6.09 -9.50
N MET A 91 0.85 6.68 -10.62
CA MET A 91 2.12 7.41 -10.71
C MET A 91 2.12 8.68 -9.84
N ASN A 92 0.98 9.36 -9.74
CA ASN A 92 0.80 10.50 -8.83
C ASN A 92 0.94 10.04 -7.37
N LEU A 93 0.31 8.91 -7.00
CA LEU A 93 0.44 8.30 -5.68
C LEU A 93 1.90 7.96 -5.37
N VAL A 94 2.59 7.24 -6.25
CA VAL A 94 4.00 6.87 -6.04
C VAL A 94 4.88 8.12 -5.89
N SER A 95 4.64 9.14 -6.71
CA SER A 95 5.37 10.41 -6.65
C SER A 95 5.13 11.15 -5.34
N HIS A 96 3.89 11.12 -4.82
CA HIS A 96 3.53 11.70 -3.53
C HIS A 96 4.34 11.05 -2.40
N VAL A 97 4.34 9.73 -2.36
CA VAL A 97 5.04 8.93 -1.34
C VAL A 97 6.55 9.20 -1.34
N VAL A 98 7.16 9.26 -2.53
CA VAL A 98 8.58 9.57 -2.68
C VAL A 98 8.88 10.99 -2.20
N LYS A 99 8.02 11.95 -2.52
CA LYS A 99 8.19 13.34 -2.08
C LYS A 99 8.12 13.45 -0.56
N GLU A 100 7.14 12.83 0.08
CA GLU A 100 7.02 12.82 1.54
C GLU A 100 8.24 12.18 2.22
N ASP A 101 8.75 11.07 1.69
CA ASP A 101 9.98 10.43 2.17
C ASP A 101 11.19 11.37 2.12
N LEU A 102 11.38 12.03 0.97
CA LEU A 102 12.49 12.95 0.76
C LEU A 102 12.39 14.18 1.68
N ASP A 103 11.19 14.73 1.85
CA ASP A 103 10.98 15.89 2.71
C ASP A 103 11.17 15.53 4.19
N ALA A 104 10.68 14.37 4.63
CA ALA A 104 10.92 13.87 5.99
C ALA A 104 12.42 13.66 6.27
N ARG A 105 13.18 13.13 5.31
CA ARG A 105 14.65 12.97 5.42
C ARG A 105 15.36 14.32 5.50
N ARG A 106 14.92 15.31 4.69
CA ARG A 106 15.47 16.68 4.72
C ARG A 106 15.24 17.36 6.06
N GLU A 107 14.03 17.25 6.62
CA GLU A 107 13.75 17.81 7.95
C GLU A 107 14.58 17.18 9.05
N TYR A 108 14.73 15.85 9.01
CA TYR A 108 15.56 15.13 9.98
C TYR A 108 17.03 15.56 9.91
N ALA A 109 17.57 15.76 8.70
CA ALA A 109 18.92 16.25 8.50
C ALA A 109 19.13 17.68 9.04
N LYS A 110 18.11 18.56 8.92
CA LYS A 110 18.16 19.93 9.46
C LYS A 110 18.17 19.95 10.99
N LYS A 111 17.41 19.06 11.65
CA LYS A 111 17.36 18.96 13.12
C LYS A 111 18.63 18.40 13.77
N ARG A 112 19.55 17.81 12.98
CA ARG A 112 20.83 17.28 13.44
C ARG A 112 22.00 18.25 13.29
N LYS A 113 21.78 19.43 12.70
CA LYS A 113 22.73 20.55 12.65
C LYS A 113 22.35 21.58 13.71
#